data_AF-A0A2V4ADD2-F1
#
_entry.id   AF-A0A2V4ADD2-F1
#
_cell.length_a   1.000
_cell.length_b   1.000
_cell.length_c   1.000
_cell.angle_alpha   90.00
_cell.angle_beta   90.00
_cell.angle_gamma   90.00
#
_symmetry.space_group_name_H-M   'P 1'
#
loop_
_entity.id
_entity.type
_entity.pdbx_description
1 polymer ?
#
loop_
_entity_poly.entity_id
_entity_poly.type
_entity_poly.pdbx_seq_one_letter_code
_entity_poly.pdbx_strand_id
1 'polypeptide(L)'
;MNHYGTMAKRHWQRFLPSRYRQISDPETFFTQLGQQVQEEITHRSEQILASQPPTSEYLRMVGRRKEAQLSAEEAVLAEMVLLPAEPGSPMDEDSGQTTPTSHDQQTNEGWIPLTEDPAHPAWQQMRELDDTR
;
A
#
# COMPACT_ATOMS: atom_id res chain seq x y z
N MET A 1 -3.17 -23.22 -1.84
CA MET A 1 -3.18 -21.74 -1.99
C MET A 1 -2.07 -21.11 -1.15
N ASN A 2 -1.36 -20.10 -1.66
CA ASN A 2 -0.33 -19.36 -0.90
C ASN A 2 -0.93 -18.15 -0.15
N HIS A 3 -0.06 -17.35 0.51
CA HIS A 3 -0.49 -16.16 1.24
C HIS A 3 -1.24 -15.15 0.35
N TYR A 4 -0.74 -14.88 -0.85
CA TYR A 4 -1.34 -13.95 -1.81
C TYR A 4 -2.72 -14.39 -2.28
N GLY A 5 -2.90 -15.66 -2.61
CA GLY A 5 -4.22 -16.20 -2.95
C GLY A 5 -5.22 -16.08 -1.80
N THR A 6 -4.77 -16.33 -0.57
CA THR A 6 -5.60 -16.18 0.65
C THR A 6 -5.97 -14.72 0.91
N MET A 7 -5.05 -13.79 0.64
CA MET A 7 -5.29 -12.35 0.73
C MET A 7 -6.31 -11.91 -0.32
N ALA A 8 -6.10 -12.30 -1.59
CA ALA A 8 -7.01 -12.00 -2.69
C ALA A 8 -8.42 -12.52 -2.44
N LYS A 9 -8.55 -13.78 -2.01
CA LYS A 9 -9.84 -14.38 -1.68
C LYS A 9 -10.59 -13.56 -0.63
N ARG A 10 -9.93 -13.17 0.47
CA ARG A 10 -10.53 -12.36 1.53
C ARG A 10 -10.93 -10.97 1.05
N HIS A 11 -10.07 -10.32 0.26
CA HIS A 11 -10.36 -9.01 -0.32
C HIS A 11 -11.58 -9.08 -1.24
N TRP A 12 -11.62 -10.05 -2.15
CA TRP A 12 -12.71 -10.18 -3.12
C TRP A 12 -14.04 -10.56 -2.47
N GLN A 13 -14.02 -11.41 -1.44
CA GLN A 13 -15.22 -11.69 -0.65
C GLN A 13 -15.79 -10.45 0.04
N ARG A 14 -14.93 -9.50 0.42
CA ARG A 14 -15.29 -8.30 1.16
C ARG A 14 -15.74 -7.15 0.25
N PHE A 15 -15.02 -6.92 -0.85
CA PHE A 15 -15.14 -5.72 -1.68
C PHE A 15 -15.69 -5.99 -3.08
N LEU A 16 -15.64 -7.24 -3.56
CA LEU A 16 -16.06 -7.65 -4.90
C LEU A 16 -17.02 -8.86 -4.84
N PRO A 17 -18.11 -8.79 -4.05
CA PRO A 17 -18.96 -9.95 -3.79
C PRO A 17 -19.65 -10.46 -5.06
N SER A 18 -19.98 -9.61 -6.04
CA SER A 18 -20.64 -10.04 -7.28
C SER A 18 -19.68 -10.83 -8.15
N ARG A 19 -18.46 -10.31 -8.38
CA ARG A 19 -17.37 -11.04 -9.07
C ARG A 19 -17.03 -12.35 -8.36
N TYR A 20 -16.91 -12.33 -7.04
CA TYR A 20 -16.62 -13.55 -6.27
C TYR A 20 -17.66 -14.65 -6.50
N ARG A 21 -18.95 -14.30 -6.58
CA ARG A 21 -20.06 -15.26 -6.82
C ARG A 21 -20.08 -15.84 -8.23
N GLN A 22 -19.45 -15.20 -9.21
CA GLN A 22 -19.37 -15.70 -10.58
C GLN A 22 -18.27 -16.76 -10.76
N ILE A 23 -17.33 -16.86 -9.80
CA ILE A 23 -16.25 -17.84 -9.85
C ILE A 23 -16.82 -19.22 -9.48
N SER A 24 -16.76 -20.16 -10.42
CA SER A 24 -17.29 -21.52 -10.23
C SER A 24 -16.45 -22.37 -9.26
N ASP A 25 -15.12 -22.22 -9.31
CA ASP A 25 -14.18 -22.86 -8.38
C ASP A 25 -13.25 -21.81 -7.76
N PRO A 26 -13.66 -21.21 -6.63
CA PRO A 26 -12.85 -20.18 -5.96
C PRO A 26 -11.50 -20.71 -5.46
N GLU A 27 -11.42 -21.97 -5.01
CA GLU A 27 -10.17 -22.52 -4.46
C GLU A 27 -9.09 -22.65 -5.54
N THR A 28 -9.45 -23.19 -6.70
CA THR A 28 -8.53 -23.30 -7.84
C THR A 28 -8.16 -21.93 -8.38
N PHE A 29 -9.14 -21.03 -8.56
CA PHE A 29 -8.91 -19.67 -9.06
C PHE A 29 -7.93 -18.90 -8.17
N PHE A 30 -8.18 -18.81 -6.87
CA PHE A 30 -7.31 -18.04 -5.97
C PHE A 30 -5.99 -18.75 -5.68
N THR A 31 -5.90 -20.07 -5.85
CA THR A 31 -4.61 -20.78 -5.83
C THR A 31 -3.74 -20.37 -7.02
N GLN A 32 -4.30 -20.34 -8.23
CA GLN A 32 -3.59 -19.92 -9.44
C GLN A 32 -3.23 -18.43 -9.39
N LEU A 33 -4.17 -17.57 -9.00
CA LEU A 33 -3.92 -16.14 -8.84
C LEU A 33 -2.79 -15.87 -7.85
N GLY A 34 -2.78 -16.59 -6.72
CA GLY A 34 -1.71 -16.47 -5.74
C GLY A 34 -0.33 -16.87 -6.28
N GLN A 35 -0.25 -17.94 -7.09
CA GLN A 35 0.98 -18.36 -7.74
C GLN A 35 1.46 -17.31 -8.74
N GLN A 36 0.56 -16.82 -9.59
CA GLN A 36 0.87 -15.78 -10.58
C GLN A 36 1.38 -14.50 -9.91
N VAL A 37 0.76 -14.06 -8.81
CA VAL A 37 1.22 -12.90 -8.03
C VAL A 37 2.65 -13.11 -7.51
N GLN A 38 2.94 -14.29 -6.96
CA GLN A 38 4.28 -14.60 -6.46
C GLN A 38 5.34 -14.60 -7.56
N GLU A 39 5.00 -15.14 -8.74
CA GLU A 39 5.87 -15.15 -9.92
C GLU A 39 6.12 -13.73 -10.43
N GLU A 40 5.08 -12.90 -10.53
CA GLU A 40 5.19 -11.50 -10.96
C GLU A 40 6.02 -10.65 -9.99
N ILE A 41 5.87 -10.84 -8.68
CA ILE A 41 6.72 -10.16 -7.68
C ILE A 41 8.18 -10.53 -7.88
N THR A 42 8.46 -11.81 -8.08
CA THR A 42 9.83 -12.30 -8.31
C THR A 42 10.40 -11.65 -9.57
N HIS A 43 9.68 -11.75 -10.68
CA HIS A 43 10.09 -11.19 -11.96
C HIS A 43 10.30 -9.67 -11.93
N ARG A 44 9.40 -8.90 -11.31
CA ARG A 44 9.55 -7.45 -11.18
C ARG A 44 10.69 -7.07 -10.25
N SER A 45 10.88 -7.80 -9.14
CA SER A 45 12.00 -7.55 -8.24
C SER A 45 13.35 -7.74 -8.94
N GLU A 46 13.46 -8.74 -9.81
CA GLU A 46 14.64 -8.98 -10.64
C GLU A 46 14.87 -7.85 -11.66
N GLN A 47 13.81 -7.37 -12.32
CA GLN A 47 13.90 -6.22 -13.23
C GLN A 47 14.36 -4.95 -12.50
N ILE A 48 13.84 -4.68 -11.31
CA ILE A 48 14.26 -3.55 -10.48
C ILE A 48 15.75 -3.69 -10.15
N LEU A 49 16.20 -4.88 -9.73
CA LEU A 49 17.61 -5.12 -9.42
C LEU A 49 18.52 -5.02 -10.65
N ALA A 50 18.07 -5.50 -11.81
CA ALA A 50 18.82 -5.43 -13.06
C ALA A 50 19.01 -3.98 -13.54
N SER A 51 18.11 -3.07 -13.18
CA SER A 51 18.23 -1.64 -13.49
C SER A 51 19.25 -0.91 -12.60
N GLN A 52 19.65 -1.50 -11.47
CA GLN A 52 20.56 -0.88 -10.51
C GLN A 52 22.03 -1.16 -10.84
N PRO A 53 22.95 -0.20 -10.56
CA PRO A 53 24.37 -0.44 -10.74
C PRO A 53 24.88 -1.51 -9.77
N PRO A 54 25.82 -2.38 -10.17
CA PRO A 54 26.36 -3.43 -9.31
C PRO A 54 27.04 -2.86 -8.07
N THR A 55 27.02 -3.60 -6.96
CA THR A 55 27.70 -3.22 -5.72
C THR A 55 28.34 -4.44 -5.06
N SER A 56 29.53 -4.28 -4.49
CA SER A 56 30.27 -5.33 -3.79
C SER A 56 30.03 -5.33 -2.27
N GLU A 57 29.38 -4.30 -1.73
CA GLU A 57 29.07 -4.19 -0.31
C GLU A 57 27.89 -5.10 0.05
N TYR A 58 28.14 -6.14 0.85
CA TYR A 58 27.16 -7.19 1.16
C TYR A 58 25.86 -6.66 1.76
N LEU A 59 25.94 -5.79 2.78
CA LEU A 59 24.74 -5.22 3.42
C LEU A 59 23.92 -4.40 2.43
N ARG A 60 24.59 -3.66 1.54
CA ARG A 60 23.95 -2.90 0.48
C ARG A 60 23.26 -3.81 -0.54
N MET A 61 23.87 -4.94 -0.91
CA MET A 61 23.22 -5.93 -1.78
C MET A 61 21.94 -6.49 -1.16
N VAL A 62 21.99 -6.85 0.13
CA VAL A 62 20.83 -7.39 0.85
C VAL A 62 19.72 -6.35 0.96
N GLY A 63 20.06 -5.11 1.34
CA GLY A 63 19.11 -4.00 1.42
C GLY A 63 18.39 -3.77 0.09
N ARG A 64 19.14 -3.65 -1.01
CA ARG A 64 18.58 -3.47 -2.35
C ARG A 64 17.65 -4.59 -2.78
N ARG A 65 17.99 -5.85 -2.47
CA ARG A 65 17.10 -6.98 -2.77
C ARG A 65 15.81 -6.88 -1.97
N LYS A 66 15.88 -6.48 -0.70
CA LYS A 66 14.68 -6.34 0.13
C LYS A 66 13.79 -5.19 -0.34
N GLU A 67 14.39 -4.06 -0.69
CA GLU A 67 13.68 -2.90 -1.26
C GLU A 67 13.00 -3.26 -2.58
N ALA A 68 13.72 -3.92 -3.50
CA ALA A 68 13.17 -4.36 -4.78
C ALA A 68 12.00 -5.33 -4.58
N GLN A 69 12.10 -6.24 -3.61
CA GLN A 69 11.00 -7.16 -3.27
C GLN A 69 9.77 -6.40 -2.77
N LEU A 70 9.95 -5.46 -1.83
CA LEU A 70 8.84 -4.67 -1.27
C LEU A 70 8.16 -3.81 -2.34
N SER A 71 8.95 -3.14 -3.18
CA SER A 71 8.42 -2.31 -4.26
C SER A 71 7.67 -3.13 -5.30
N ALA A 72 8.19 -4.30 -5.69
CA ALA A 72 7.50 -5.22 -6.59
C ALA A 72 6.19 -5.76 -5.98
N GLU A 73 6.23 -6.12 -4.69
CA GLU A 73 5.06 -6.61 -3.95
C GLU A 73 3.95 -5.56 -3.89
N GLU A 74 4.26 -4.31 -3.54
CA GLU A 74 3.29 -3.22 -3.51
C GLU A 74 2.61 -3.03 -4.86
N ALA A 75 3.40 -2.93 -5.95
CA ALA A 75 2.89 -2.71 -7.29
C ALA A 75 1.98 -3.87 -7.75
N VAL A 76 2.42 -5.12 -7.59
CA VAL A 76 1.65 -6.30 -8.03
C VAL A 76 0.37 -6.46 -7.21
N LEU A 77 0.42 -6.22 -5.90
CA LEU A 77 -0.76 -6.31 -5.05
C LEU A 77 -1.81 -5.28 -5.43
N ALA A 78 -1.40 -4.03 -5.70
CA ALA A 78 -2.31 -2.97 -6.16
C ALA A 78 -2.98 -3.33 -7.51
N GLU A 79 -2.23 -3.94 -8.42
CA GLU A 79 -2.72 -4.28 -9.76
C GLU A 79 -3.61 -5.54 -9.79
N MET A 80 -3.31 -6.56 -8.99
CA MET A 80 -3.91 -7.90 -9.14
C MET A 80 -4.78 -8.34 -7.96
N VAL A 81 -4.52 -7.85 -6.75
CA VAL A 81 -5.13 -8.38 -5.52
C VAL A 81 -6.09 -7.37 -4.91
N LEU A 82 -5.62 -6.15 -4.67
CA LEU A 82 -6.31 -5.07 -3.97
C LEU A 82 -7.11 -4.20 -4.94
N LEU A 83 -7.92 -4.85 -5.78
CA LEU A 83 -8.77 -4.16 -6.74
C LEU A 83 -9.81 -3.27 -6.04
N PRO A 84 -10.21 -2.13 -6.66
CA PRO A 84 -11.22 -1.23 -6.11
C PRO A 84 -12.56 -1.96 -5.93
N ALA A 85 -13.33 -1.53 -4.93
CA ALA A 85 -14.62 -2.10 -4.61
C ALA A 85 -15.66 -1.90 -5.75
N GLU A 86 -16.65 -2.81 -5.82
CA GLU A 86 -17.71 -2.76 -6.83
C GLU A 86 -18.72 -1.63 -6.53
N PRO A 87 -19.10 -0.78 -7.51
CA PRO A 87 -20.04 0.33 -7.30
C PRO A 87 -21.38 -0.14 -6.70
N GLY A 88 -21.72 0.42 -5.53
CA GLY A 88 -22.84 0.02 -4.67
C GLY A 88 -22.46 -0.95 -3.53
N SER A 89 -21.18 -1.26 -3.32
CA SER A 89 -20.73 -2.01 -2.14
C SER A 89 -20.87 -1.13 -0.89
N PRO A 90 -21.22 -1.68 0.28
CA PRO A 90 -21.28 -0.91 1.54
C PRO A 90 -19.91 -0.35 1.98
N MET A 91 -18.84 -0.67 1.25
CA MET A 91 -17.48 -0.18 1.45
C MET A 91 -17.01 0.82 0.37
N ASP A 92 -17.86 1.14 -0.61
CA ASP A 92 -17.55 2.20 -1.59
C ASP A 92 -17.62 3.60 -0.97
N GLU A 93 -18.37 3.76 0.12
CA GLU A 93 -18.58 5.06 0.76
C GLU A 93 -17.35 5.56 1.55
N ASP A 94 -16.34 4.70 1.79
CA ASP A 94 -15.12 5.05 2.54
C ASP A 94 -13.85 5.08 1.66
N SER A 95 -13.97 4.80 0.35
CA SER A 95 -12.90 5.04 -0.61
C SER A 95 -12.90 6.51 -1.01
N GLY A 96 -12.66 7.38 -0.04
CA GLY A 96 -12.47 8.82 -0.23
C GLY A 96 -11.32 9.09 -1.18
N GLN A 97 -11.65 9.20 -2.46
CA GLN A 97 -11.16 10.21 -3.38
C GLN A 97 -9.73 10.71 -3.08
N THR A 98 -8.70 10.12 -3.68
CA THR A 98 -7.47 10.86 -3.97
C THR A 98 -7.74 11.83 -5.12
N THR A 99 -8.64 12.79 -4.91
CA THR A 99 -8.46 14.08 -5.54
C THR A 99 -7.27 14.73 -4.83
N PRO A 100 -6.27 15.26 -5.55
CA PRO A 100 -5.41 16.27 -4.95
C PRO A 100 -6.31 17.48 -4.73
N THR A 101 -7.09 17.46 -3.66
CA THR A 101 -7.75 18.65 -3.16
C THR A 101 -6.60 19.51 -2.68
N SER A 102 -6.23 20.48 -3.53
CA SER A 102 -5.56 21.70 -3.09
C SER A 102 -6.38 22.23 -1.91
N HIS A 103 -5.99 21.87 -0.69
CA HIS A 103 -6.50 22.45 0.54
C HIS A 103 -5.82 23.80 0.68
N ASP A 104 -6.27 24.73 -0.16
CA ASP A 104 -6.25 26.14 0.19
C ASP A 104 -7.36 26.34 1.23
N GLN A 105 -6.93 26.74 2.44
CA GLN A 105 -7.72 27.35 3.51
C GLN A 105 -8.96 26.57 4.03
N GLN A 106 -8.86 26.08 5.27
CA GLN A 106 -9.53 26.70 6.44
C GLN A 106 -9.70 25.71 7.61
N THR A 107 -8.76 25.79 8.57
CA THR A 107 -8.92 25.66 10.03
C THR A 107 -9.94 24.66 10.61
N ASN A 108 -9.44 23.58 11.21
CA ASN A 108 -10.01 23.03 12.45
C ASN A 108 -8.88 22.52 13.38
N GLU A 109 -9.01 22.85 14.66
CA GLU A 109 -7.96 23.02 15.69
C GLU A 109 -7.44 21.71 16.30
N GLY A 110 -6.77 20.85 15.53
CA GLY A 110 -6.27 19.61 16.14
C GLY A 110 -5.32 18.75 15.32
N TRP A 111 -4.71 19.29 14.28
CA TRP A 111 -3.86 18.51 13.38
C TRP A 111 -2.41 19.00 13.44
N ILE A 112 -1.48 18.11 13.78
CA ILE A 112 -0.03 18.35 13.71
C ILE A 112 0.44 17.83 12.34
N PRO A 113 1.00 18.68 11.45
CA PRO A 113 1.54 18.22 10.17
C PRO A 113 2.74 17.28 10.36
N LEU A 114 2.74 16.16 9.62
CA LEU A 114 3.85 15.20 9.57
C LEU A 114 5.09 15.74 8.83
N THR A 115 5.00 16.91 8.21
CA THR A 115 6.14 17.62 7.63
C THR A 115 6.72 18.54 8.69
N GLU A 116 7.92 18.23 9.16
CA GLU A 116 8.67 19.02 10.15
C GLU A 116 9.02 20.40 9.56
N ASP A 117 8.09 21.36 9.63
CA ASP A 117 8.41 22.78 9.52
C ASP A 117 8.75 23.31 10.93
N PRO A 118 10.02 23.56 11.25
CA PRO A 118 10.46 23.98 12.58
C PRO A 118 9.98 25.38 12.97
N ALA A 119 9.42 26.15 12.03
CA ALA A 119 8.90 27.49 12.26
C ALA A 119 7.38 27.51 12.55
N HIS A 120 6.72 26.34 12.60
CA HIS A 120 5.27 26.28 12.83
C HIS A 120 4.89 26.76 14.25
N PRO A 121 3.88 27.65 14.41
CA PRO A 121 3.53 28.28 15.69
C PRO A 121 3.11 27.28 16.78
N ALA A 122 2.59 26.10 16.41
CA ALA A 122 2.27 25.03 17.35
C ALA A 122 3.50 24.55 18.17
N TRP A 123 4.72 24.67 17.62
CA TRP A 123 5.95 24.33 18.34
C TRP A 123 6.43 25.41 19.31
N GLN A 124 6.03 26.67 19.12
CA GLN A 124 6.38 27.74 20.06
C GLN A 124 5.61 27.56 21.37
N GLN A 125 4.34 27.14 21.28
CA GLN A 125 3.48 26.89 22.44
C GLN A 125 3.96 25.70 23.30
N MET A 126 4.61 24.69 22.71
CA MET A 126 5.16 23.56 23.46
C MET A 126 6.45 23.89 24.23
N ARG A 127 7.24 24.88 23.79
CA ARG A 127 8.44 25.31 24.53
C ARG A 127 8.09 26.11 25.79
N GLU A 128 6.98 26.83 25.77
CA GLU A 128 6.50 27.58 26.94
C GLU A 128 5.94 26.69 28.05
N LEU A 129 5.54 25.45 27.74
CA LEU A 129 4.99 24.51 28.73
C LEU A 129 6.05 23.69 29.48
N ASP A 130 7.30 23.64 28.99
CA ASP A 130 8.40 22.93 29.66
C ASP A 130 9.15 23.80 30.70
N ASP A 131 8.98 25.13 30.66
CA ASP A 131 9.63 26.09 31.57
C ASP A 131 8.84 26.35 32.87
N THR A 132 7.70 25.68 33.08
CA THR A 132 6.90 25.77 34.31
C THR A 132 6.85 24.45 35.08
N ARG A 133 8.02 23.97 35.50
CA ARG A 133 8.13 22.91 36.51
C ARG A 133 9.11 23.25 37.63
#